data_AF-A0A3C0ZXS9-F1
#
_entry.id   AF-A0A3C0ZXS9-F1
#
_cell.length_a   1.000
_cell.length_b   1.000
_cell.length_c   1.000
_cell.angle_alpha   90.00
_cell.angle_beta   90.00
_cell.angle_gamma   90.00
#
_symmetry.space_group_name_H-M   'P 1'
#
loop_
_entity.id
_entity.type
_entity.pdbx_description
1 polymer ?
#
loop_
_entity_poly.entity_id
_entity_poly.type
_entity_poly.pdbx_seq_one_letter_code
_entity_poly.pdbx_strand_id
1 'polypeptide(L)'
;RYKKYLAGEIEPAFDPNLSGGALYDINLYNVYLTIGLLGAPKDARYFPNLGFNGIDTSGTAVLCYDGVTAVCTAAKDSDSPSFAIFQGENGWMRLIGKPNVIEGVDYEFADDTKPPVPNAAGGMSRAMESGKFEAPEMRHRMTQEFMDFARIVDTKDDAAAAACLEKSVAVMTALETARKSAGIRFAVDA
;
A
#
# COMPACT_ATOMS: atom_id res chain seq x y z
N ARG A 1 15.85 -6.85 12.72
CA ARG A 1 14.69 -6.87 13.64
C ARG A 1 14.09 -8.28 13.77
N TYR A 2 13.65 -8.93 12.68
CA TYR A 2 13.01 -10.26 12.80
C TYR A 2 13.88 -11.35 13.46
N LYS A 3 15.19 -11.41 13.17
CA LYS A 3 16.10 -12.33 13.87
C LYS A 3 16.14 -12.13 15.40
N LYS A 4 16.05 -10.88 15.87
CA LYS A 4 16.00 -10.54 17.30
C LYS A 4 14.65 -10.94 17.91
N TYR A 5 13.57 -10.68 17.18
CA TYR A 5 12.23 -11.15 17.54
C TYR A 5 12.19 -12.68 17.74
N LEU A 6 12.78 -13.46 16.83
CA LEU A 6 12.90 -14.92 16.99
C LEU A 6 13.76 -15.35 18.18
N ALA A 7 14.70 -14.50 18.64
CA ALA A 7 15.50 -14.73 19.84
C ALA A 7 14.80 -14.28 21.14
N GLY A 8 13.55 -13.79 21.07
CA GLY A 8 12.78 -13.28 22.21
C GLY A 8 13.02 -11.81 22.54
N GLU A 9 13.89 -11.11 21.80
CA GLU A 9 14.09 -9.67 21.92
C GLU A 9 12.98 -8.92 21.17
N ILE A 10 11.95 -8.49 21.90
CA ILE A 10 10.81 -7.76 21.35
C ILE A 10 11.16 -6.27 21.18
N GLU A 11 11.39 -5.85 19.93
CA GLU A 11 11.46 -4.43 19.56
C GLU A 11 10.04 -3.83 19.43
N PRO A 12 9.84 -2.50 19.58
CA PRO A 12 8.53 -1.86 19.45
C PRO A 12 7.75 -2.22 18.19
N ALA A 13 8.46 -2.44 17.09
CA ALA A 13 7.90 -2.86 15.82
C ALA A 13 7.18 -4.23 15.87
N PHE A 14 7.43 -5.05 16.89
CA PHE A 14 6.81 -6.37 17.11
C PHE A 14 6.07 -6.45 18.46
N ASP A 15 5.86 -5.33 19.14
CA ASP A 15 5.20 -5.30 20.45
C ASP A 15 3.72 -4.90 20.32
N PRO A 16 2.77 -5.79 20.65
CA PRO A 16 1.33 -5.45 20.69
C PRO A 16 0.99 -4.30 21.66
N ASN A 17 1.78 -4.13 22.73
CA ASN A 17 1.56 -3.04 23.70
C ASN A 17 1.98 -1.67 23.15
N LEU A 18 2.78 -1.65 22.08
CA LEU A 18 3.23 -0.45 21.38
C LEU A 18 2.62 -0.34 19.98
N SER A 19 1.53 -1.07 19.72
CA SER A 19 0.78 -1.06 18.45
C SER A 19 1.67 -1.32 17.23
N GLY A 20 2.60 -2.27 17.35
CA GLY A 20 3.50 -2.67 16.27
C GLY A 20 2.82 -3.47 15.15
N GLY A 21 3.55 -4.43 14.60
CA GLY A 21 3.03 -5.34 13.58
C GLY A 21 3.29 -4.90 12.14
N ALA A 22 2.98 -5.76 11.18
CA ALA A 22 3.16 -5.50 9.75
C ALA A 22 2.09 -4.55 9.21
N LEU A 23 0.83 -4.72 9.64
CA LEU A 23 -0.32 -3.93 9.22
C LEU A 23 -0.10 -2.43 9.46
N TYR A 24 0.33 -2.05 10.67
CA TYR A 24 0.48 -0.64 11.06
C TYR A 24 1.85 -0.05 10.73
N ASP A 25 2.93 -0.83 10.67
CA ASP A 25 4.28 -0.30 10.38
C ASP A 25 4.55 -0.16 8.88
N ILE A 26 4.27 -1.21 8.10
CA ILE A 26 4.69 -1.28 6.68
C ILE A 26 3.54 -1.46 5.69
N ASN A 27 2.44 -2.14 6.07
CA ASN A 27 1.27 -2.23 5.20
C ASN A 27 0.48 -0.92 5.16
N LEU A 28 0.67 -0.05 6.15
CA LEU A 28 0.18 1.33 6.17
C LEU A 28 0.48 2.05 4.85
N TYR A 29 1.68 1.88 4.28
CA TYR A 29 2.04 2.53 3.02
C TYR A 29 1.22 2.02 1.83
N ASN A 30 0.94 0.71 1.77
CA ASN A 30 0.08 0.14 0.75
C ASN A 30 -1.35 0.71 0.88
N VAL A 31 -1.91 0.70 2.09
CA VAL A 31 -3.26 1.21 2.37
C VAL A 31 -3.36 2.71 2.09
N TYR A 32 -2.35 3.49 2.47
CA TYR A 32 -2.30 4.93 2.22
C TYR A 32 -2.23 5.25 0.73
N LEU A 33 -1.42 4.52 -0.04
CA LEU A 33 -1.38 4.65 -1.50
C LEU A 33 -2.73 4.32 -2.13
N THR A 34 -3.34 3.19 -1.76
CA THR A 34 -4.64 2.76 -2.28
C THR A 34 -5.73 3.79 -2.00
N ILE A 35 -5.84 4.26 -0.75
CA ILE A 35 -6.85 5.26 -0.37
C ILE A 35 -6.55 6.62 -0.99
N GLY A 36 -5.27 6.97 -1.16
CA GLY A 36 -4.87 8.17 -1.88
C GLY A 36 -5.33 8.19 -3.33
N LEU A 37 -5.47 7.03 -3.97
CA LEU A 37 -5.88 6.89 -5.37
C LEU A 37 -7.39 6.63 -5.54
N LEU A 38 -7.98 5.80 -4.69
CA LEU A 38 -9.36 5.30 -4.84
C LEU A 38 -10.34 5.90 -3.83
N GLY A 39 -9.86 6.68 -2.85
CA GLY A 39 -10.66 7.14 -1.72
C GLY A 39 -10.91 6.04 -0.68
N ALA A 40 -11.87 6.28 0.22
CA ALA A 40 -12.19 5.35 1.30
C ALA A 40 -12.87 4.06 0.76
N PRO A 41 -12.47 2.86 1.24
CA PRO A 41 -13.14 1.61 0.88
C PRO A 41 -14.50 1.46 1.57
N LYS A 42 -15.34 0.57 1.04
CA LYS A 42 -16.61 0.16 1.67
C LYS A 42 -16.42 -0.81 2.83
N ASP A 43 -15.44 -1.70 2.74
CA ASP A 43 -15.06 -2.64 3.79
C ASP A 43 -13.57 -2.97 3.69
N ALA A 44 -12.99 -3.46 4.77
CA ALA A 44 -11.61 -3.94 4.81
C ALA A 44 -11.50 -5.22 5.65
N ARG A 45 -10.76 -6.21 5.13
CA ARG A 45 -10.46 -7.48 5.84
C ARG A 45 -8.96 -7.71 5.90
N TYR A 46 -8.48 -8.31 6.99
CA TYR A 46 -7.07 -8.64 7.15
C TYR A 46 -6.85 -10.13 7.43
N PHE A 47 -5.83 -10.68 6.78
CA PHE A 47 -5.43 -12.08 6.90
C PHE A 47 -3.95 -12.13 7.31
N PRO A 48 -3.65 -12.15 8.63
CA PRO A 48 -2.28 -12.13 9.14
C PRO A 48 -1.66 -13.51 9.32
N ASN A 49 -0.33 -13.53 9.29
CA ASN A 49 0.46 -14.50 10.04
C ASN A 49 0.78 -13.90 11.41
N LEU A 50 0.42 -14.60 12.48
CA LEU A 50 0.64 -14.15 13.85
C LEU A 50 1.92 -14.77 14.40
N GLY A 51 2.73 -13.93 15.05
CA GLY A 51 3.89 -14.36 15.81
C GLY A 51 3.51 -14.86 17.20
N PHE A 52 4.52 -15.37 17.95
CA PHE A 52 4.30 -16.03 19.24
C PHE A 52 3.66 -15.15 20.33
N ASN A 53 3.77 -13.83 20.22
CA ASN A 53 3.16 -12.87 21.14
C ASN A 53 1.82 -12.29 20.63
N GLY A 54 1.28 -12.83 19.53
CA GLY A 54 0.03 -12.38 18.92
C GLY A 54 0.15 -11.15 18.01
N ILE A 55 1.34 -10.59 17.80
CA ILE A 55 1.54 -9.54 16.78
C ILE A 55 1.53 -10.15 15.37
N ASP A 56 1.02 -9.42 14.39
CA ASP A 56 1.16 -9.80 12.99
C ASP A 56 2.60 -9.56 12.49
N THR A 57 3.23 -10.61 11.95
CA THR A 57 4.57 -10.53 11.36
C THR A 57 4.50 -10.26 9.85
N SER A 58 3.41 -10.68 9.21
CA SER A 58 3.08 -10.45 7.81
C SER A 58 1.58 -10.62 7.61
N GLY A 59 1.06 -10.17 6.46
CA GLY A 59 -0.33 -10.45 6.10
C GLY A 59 -0.83 -9.64 4.92
N THR A 60 -2.06 -9.94 4.53
CA THR A 60 -2.74 -9.32 3.39
C THR A 60 -4.02 -8.64 3.84
N ALA A 61 -4.13 -7.33 3.57
CA ALA A 61 -5.36 -6.58 3.71
C ALA A 61 -6.09 -6.53 2.36
N VAL A 62 -7.40 -6.77 2.38
CA VAL A 62 -8.28 -6.69 1.22
C VAL A 62 -9.23 -5.52 1.45
N LEU A 63 -9.15 -4.51 0.58
CA LEU A 63 -10.01 -3.32 0.60
C LEU A 63 -11.04 -3.45 -0.51
N CYS A 64 -12.32 -3.35 -0.14
CA CYS A 64 -13.44 -3.55 -1.04
C CYS A 64 -14.00 -2.19 -1.51
N TYR A 65 -14.10 -2.00 -2.83
CA TYR A 65 -14.70 -0.83 -3.47
C TYR A 65 -15.82 -1.28 -4.42
N ASP A 66 -16.55 -0.34 -5.00
CA ASP A 66 -17.47 -0.65 -6.10
C ASP A 66 -16.69 -0.98 -7.37
N GLY A 67 -16.83 -2.21 -7.85
CA GLY A 67 -16.20 -2.67 -9.10
C GLY A 67 -14.67 -2.89 -9.01
N VAL A 68 -14.04 -2.60 -7.86
CA VAL A 68 -12.58 -2.73 -7.67
C VAL A 68 -12.30 -3.42 -6.33
N THR A 69 -11.27 -4.26 -6.31
CA THR A 69 -10.71 -4.83 -5.08
C THR A 69 -9.23 -4.50 -5.04
N ALA A 70 -8.76 -3.98 -3.91
CA ALA A 70 -7.34 -3.74 -3.69
C ALA A 70 -6.78 -4.72 -2.67
N VAL A 71 -5.60 -5.27 -2.96
CA VAL A 71 -4.90 -6.24 -2.13
C VAL A 71 -3.58 -5.63 -1.68
N CYS A 72 -3.42 -5.45 -0.37
CA CYS A 72 -2.27 -4.81 0.26
C CYS A 72 -1.53 -5.83 1.13
N THR A 73 -0.38 -6.31 0.65
CA THR A 73 0.42 -7.33 1.36
C THR A 73 1.72 -6.72 1.86
N ALA A 74 2.06 -7.00 3.13
CA ALA A 74 3.34 -6.62 3.70
C ALA A 74 3.85 -7.68 4.67
N ALA A 75 5.18 -7.75 4.80
CA ALA A 75 5.85 -8.75 5.62
C ALA A 75 7.10 -8.18 6.29
N LYS A 76 7.28 -8.49 7.57
CA LYS A 76 8.49 -8.17 8.37
C LYS A 76 9.35 -9.42 8.62
N ASP A 77 8.80 -10.59 8.30
CA ASP A 77 9.39 -11.91 8.47
C ASP A 77 10.03 -12.46 7.19
N SER A 78 9.93 -11.74 6.07
CA SER A 78 10.51 -12.09 4.78
C SER A 78 10.86 -10.83 3.98
N ASP A 79 11.76 -11.00 3.01
CA ASP A 79 12.10 -9.99 2.01
C ASP A 79 11.47 -10.36 0.66
N SER A 80 10.89 -9.39 -0.03
CA SER A 80 10.34 -9.55 -1.37
C SER A 80 10.62 -8.32 -2.23
N PRO A 81 10.56 -8.43 -3.57
CA PRO A 81 10.36 -7.27 -4.42
C PRO A 81 9.13 -6.50 -3.96
N SER A 82 9.23 -5.18 -3.91
CA SER A 82 8.10 -4.30 -3.62
C SER A 82 7.67 -3.61 -4.91
N PHE A 83 6.37 -3.59 -5.13
CA PHE A 83 5.71 -2.93 -6.26
C PHE A 83 4.23 -2.77 -5.91
N ALA A 84 3.52 -1.98 -6.70
CA ALA A 84 2.06 -2.01 -6.77
C ALA A 84 1.66 -2.19 -8.23
N ILE A 85 0.59 -2.94 -8.49
CA ILE A 85 0.07 -3.14 -9.84
C ILE A 85 -1.40 -2.76 -9.88
N PHE A 86 -1.77 -2.00 -10.90
CA PHE A 86 -3.14 -1.63 -11.24
C PHE A 86 -3.48 -2.35 -12.54
N GLN A 87 -4.63 -3.01 -12.58
CA GLN A 87 -5.08 -3.76 -13.75
C GLN A 87 -6.51 -3.36 -14.05
N GLY A 88 -6.80 -3.16 -15.32
CA GLY A 88 -8.14 -2.88 -15.83
C GLY A 88 -8.37 -3.55 -17.17
N GLU A 89 -9.55 -3.34 -17.74
CA GLU A 89 -9.98 -4.01 -18.97
C GLU A 89 -9.05 -3.71 -20.17
N ASN A 90 -8.37 -2.57 -20.15
CA ASN A 90 -7.51 -2.10 -21.24
C ASN A 90 -6.01 -2.21 -20.95
N GLY A 91 -5.60 -2.89 -19.87
CA GLY A 91 -4.18 -3.10 -19.60
C GLY A 91 -3.81 -2.93 -18.13
N TRP A 92 -2.56 -2.55 -17.89
CA TRP A 92 -2.00 -2.50 -16.54
C TRP A 92 -0.93 -1.41 -16.38
N MET A 93 -0.73 -0.99 -15.14
CA MET A 93 0.38 -0.13 -14.71
C MET A 93 1.04 -0.75 -13.48
N ARG A 94 2.36 -0.75 -13.42
CA ARG A 94 3.16 -1.25 -12.30
C ARG A 94 4.05 -0.16 -11.78
N LEU A 95 3.86 0.23 -10.52
CA LEU A 95 4.78 1.08 -9.79
C LEU A 95 6.04 0.28 -9.45
N ILE A 96 7.19 0.85 -9.77
CA ILE A 96 8.50 0.30 -9.46
C ILE A 96 8.94 0.85 -8.10
N GLY A 97 9.40 -0.04 -7.23
CA GLY A 97 9.84 0.31 -5.88
C GLY A 97 8.74 0.17 -4.83
N LYS A 98 9.04 0.66 -3.64
CA LYS A 98 8.15 0.58 -2.48
C LYS A 98 7.11 1.71 -2.56
N PRO A 99 5.90 1.57 -1.99
CA PRO A 99 4.94 2.68 -1.99
C PRO A 99 5.45 3.95 -1.28
N ASN A 100 6.49 3.84 -0.46
CA ASN A 100 7.16 4.98 0.18
C ASN A 100 8.37 5.54 -0.60
N VAL A 101 8.76 4.92 -1.70
CA VAL A 101 9.79 5.36 -2.66
C VAL A 101 9.43 4.78 -4.04
N ILE A 102 8.64 5.53 -4.81
CA ILE A 102 8.25 5.13 -6.17
C ILE A 102 9.32 5.63 -7.14
N GLU A 103 9.96 4.70 -7.83
CA GLU A 103 11.09 4.95 -8.74
C GLU A 103 10.63 5.15 -10.18
N GLY A 104 9.44 4.67 -10.52
CA GLY A 104 8.90 4.77 -11.86
C GLY A 104 7.61 3.97 -12.05
N VAL A 105 7.14 3.95 -13.29
CA VAL A 105 5.95 3.23 -13.72
C VAL A 105 6.24 2.51 -15.03
N ASP A 106 6.10 1.19 -15.05
CA ASP A 106 5.95 0.43 -16.29
C ASP A 106 4.46 0.30 -16.61
N TYR A 107 4.06 0.41 -17.87
CA TYR A 107 2.66 0.23 -18.25
C TYR A 107 2.50 -0.45 -19.60
N GLU A 108 1.36 -1.10 -19.78
CA GLU A 108 0.90 -1.59 -21.07
C GLU A 108 -0.59 -1.33 -21.23
N PHE A 109 -0.98 -0.82 -22.38
CA PHE A 109 -2.38 -0.64 -22.73
C PHE A 109 -2.70 -1.32 -24.05
N ALA A 110 -3.93 -1.78 -24.20
CA ALA A 110 -4.39 -2.40 -25.43
C ALA A 110 -4.51 -1.36 -26.55
N ASP A 111 -4.00 -1.71 -27.72
CA ASP A 111 -4.13 -0.95 -28.95
C ASP A 111 -5.06 -1.71 -29.90
N ASP A 112 -6.36 -1.42 -29.79
CA ASP A 112 -7.39 -2.06 -30.61
C ASP A 112 -7.36 -1.64 -32.09
N THR A 113 -6.46 -0.72 -32.48
CA THR A 113 -6.24 -0.37 -33.89
C THR A 113 -5.36 -1.39 -34.62
N LYS A 114 -4.63 -2.22 -33.87
CA LYS A 114 -3.73 -3.26 -34.39
C LYS A 114 -4.40 -4.64 -34.31
N PRO A 115 -4.10 -5.55 -35.25
CA PRO A 115 -4.64 -6.90 -35.21
C PRO A 115 -4.12 -7.67 -33.98
N PRO A 116 -4.90 -8.63 -33.44
CA PRO A 116 -4.45 -9.51 -32.36
C PRO A 116 -3.15 -10.25 -32.69
N VAL A 117 -2.32 -10.48 -31.67
CA VAL A 117 -1.02 -11.15 -31.78
C VAL A 117 -1.07 -12.56 -31.16
N PRO A 118 -0.41 -13.58 -31.76
CA PRO A 118 -0.33 -14.90 -31.16
C PRO A 118 0.33 -14.87 -29.77
N ASN A 119 -0.24 -15.60 -28.81
CA ASN A 119 0.33 -15.73 -27.47
C ASN A 119 0.99 -17.09 -27.25
N ALA A 120 1.77 -17.21 -26.15
CA ALA A 120 2.53 -18.42 -25.83
C ALA A 120 1.65 -19.67 -25.60
N ALA A 121 0.36 -19.51 -25.33
CA ALA A 121 -0.60 -20.60 -25.19
C ALA A 121 -1.25 -21.01 -26.54
N GLY A 122 -0.81 -20.43 -27.66
CA GLY A 122 -1.35 -20.71 -29.00
C GLY A 122 -2.68 -20.00 -29.31
N GLY A 123 -3.14 -19.11 -28.44
CA GLY A 123 -4.30 -18.25 -28.67
C GLY A 123 -3.91 -16.90 -29.28
N MET A 124 -4.90 -16.02 -29.44
CA MET A 124 -4.68 -14.62 -29.84
C MET A 124 -4.87 -13.71 -28.62
N SER A 125 -3.96 -12.75 -28.44
CA SER A 125 -4.06 -11.68 -27.45
C SER A 125 -4.23 -10.34 -28.17
N ARG A 126 -4.84 -9.35 -27.50
CA ARG A 126 -4.90 -7.97 -28.02
C ARG A 126 -3.47 -7.46 -28.26
N ALA A 127 -3.29 -6.65 -29.28
CA ALA A 127 -2.05 -5.90 -29.43
C ALA A 127 -1.91 -4.93 -28.26
N MET A 128 -0.70 -4.81 -27.72
CA MET A 128 -0.41 -3.95 -26.57
C MET A 128 0.62 -2.90 -26.98
N GLU A 129 0.51 -1.71 -26.40
CA GLU A 129 1.53 -0.68 -26.42
C GLU A 129 2.13 -0.54 -25.02
N SER A 130 3.44 -0.74 -24.93
CA SER A 130 4.20 -0.66 -23.67
C SER A 130 4.91 0.68 -23.55
N GLY A 131 4.99 1.20 -22.34
CA GLY A 131 5.77 2.39 -22.04
C GLY A 131 6.33 2.39 -20.63
N LYS A 132 7.19 3.36 -20.37
CA LYS A 132 7.88 3.53 -19.09
C LYS A 132 7.95 4.98 -18.71
N PHE A 133 7.87 5.23 -17.41
CA PHE A 133 8.12 6.53 -16.80
C PHE A 133 9.12 6.35 -15.66
N GLU A 134 10.18 7.14 -15.66
CA GLU A 134 11.14 7.20 -14.57
C GLU A 134 10.82 8.42 -13.70
N ALA A 135 10.72 8.21 -12.39
CA ALA A 135 10.49 9.29 -11.46
C ALA A 135 11.73 10.21 -11.41
N PRO A 136 11.54 11.55 -11.33
CA PRO A 136 12.67 12.46 -11.20
C PRO A 136 13.46 12.19 -9.92
N GLU A 137 14.77 12.39 -9.97
CA GLU A 137 15.63 12.22 -8.81
C GLU A 137 15.24 13.19 -7.70
N MET A 138 15.05 12.65 -6.50
CA MET A 138 14.69 13.38 -5.30
C MET A 138 15.81 13.21 -4.27
N ARG A 139 16.26 14.31 -3.66
CA ARG A 139 17.34 14.28 -2.66
C ARG A 139 17.04 13.33 -1.50
N HIS A 140 15.77 13.29 -1.04
CA HIS A 140 15.32 12.41 0.02
C HIS A 140 13.83 12.11 -0.14
N ARG A 141 13.38 10.92 0.25
CA ARG A 141 11.97 10.50 0.15
C ARG A 141 10.97 11.41 0.88
N MET A 142 11.46 12.16 1.88
CA MET A 142 10.65 13.09 2.69
C MET A 142 10.65 14.52 2.14
N THR A 143 11.41 14.82 1.08
CA THR A 143 11.56 16.20 0.59
C THR A 143 10.20 16.81 0.22
N GLN A 144 9.35 16.07 -0.49
CA GLN A 144 8.05 16.58 -0.91
C GLN A 144 7.12 16.88 0.27
N GLU A 145 7.00 15.95 1.23
CA GLU A 145 6.09 16.15 2.37
C GLU A 145 6.49 17.36 3.24
N PHE A 146 7.80 17.59 3.45
CA PHE A 146 8.25 18.79 4.18
C PHE A 146 7.98 20.08 3.42
N MET A 147 8.13 20.08 2.09
CA MET A 147 7.78 21.23 1.25
C MET A 147 6.28 21.51 1.28
N ASP A 148 5.45 20.46 1.26
CA ASP A 148 4.00 20.58 1.34
C ASP A 148 3.57 21.11 2.71
N PHE A 149 4.16 20.62 3.81
CA PHE A 149 3.90 21.15 5.15
C PHE A 149 4.26 22.63 5.26
N ALA A 150 5.45 23.02 4.81
CA ALA A 150 5.89 24.41 4.84
C ALA A 150 4.94 25.31 4.03
N ARG A 151 4.59 24.89 2.80
CA ARG A 151 3.64 25.61 1.95
C ARG A 151 2.30 25.79 2.65
N ILE A 152 1.71 24.72 3.16
CA ILE A 152 0.38 24.77 3.80
C ILE A 152 0.38 25.74 4.99
N VAL A 153 1.42 25.72 5.81
CA VAL A 153 1.55 26.61 6.97
C VAL A 153 1.78 28.06 6.55
N ASP A 154 2.70 28.31 5.62
CA ASP A 154 3.07 29.65 5.18
C ASP A 154 1.91 30.36 4.46
N THR A 155 1.14 29.61 3.66
CA THR A 155 -0.01 30.14 2.93
C THR A 155 -1.33 30.07 3.71
N LYS A 156 -1.33 29.46 4.90
CA LYS A 156 -2.54 29.19 5.70
C LYS A 156 -3.63 28.47 4.90
N ASP A 157 -3.24 27.42 4.20
CA ASP A 157 -4.12 26.64 3.33
C ASP A 157 -4.92 25.61 4.15
N ASP A 158 -5.92 26.10 4.90
CA ASP A 158 -6.76 25.29 5.77
C ASP A 158 -7.53 24.20 4.99
N ALA A 159 -7.84 24.45 3.72
CA ALA A 159 -8.51 23.47 2.86
C ALA A 159 -7.59 22.28 2.55
N ALA A 160 -6.32 22.53 2.20
CA ALA A 160 -5.36 21.44 2.01
C ALA A 160 -5.09 20.67 3.32
N ALA A 161 -4.99 21.38 4.44
CA ALA A 161 -4.83 20.75 5.75
C ALA A 161 -6.02 19.83 6.09
N ALA A 162 -7.25 20.29 5.86
CA ALA A 162 -8.46 19.51 6.05
C ALA A 162 -8.50 18.26 5.15
N ALA A 163 -8.15 18.39 3.88
CA ALA A 163 -8.09 17.26 2.95
C ALA A 163 -7.05 16.19 3.37
N CYS A 164 -5.89 16.61 3.89
CA CYS A 164 -4.90 15.71 4.47
C CYS A 164 -5.44 14.98 5.72
N LEU A 165 -6.18 15.69 6.57
CA LEU A 165 -6.83 15.09 7.75
C LEU A 165 -7.89 14.06 7.35
N GLU A 166 -8.77 14.37 6.42
CA GLU A 166 -9.80 13.45 5.92
C GLU A 166 -9.20 12.15 5.39
N LYS A 167 -8.11 12.26 4.60
CA LYS A 167 -7.37 11.10 4.11
C LYS A 167 -6.78 10.28 5.25
N SER A 168 -6.20 10.94 6.26
CA SER A 168 -5.63 10.26 7.42
C SER A 168 -6.70 9.49 8.20
N VAL A 169 -7.87 10.09 8.40
CA VAL A 169 -9.03 9.43 9.05
C VAL A 169 -9.50 8.23 8.24
N ALA A 170 -9.61 8.34 6.91
CA ALA A 170 -10.01 7.23 6.05
C ALA A 170 -9.02 6.06 6.13
N VAL A 171 -7.72 6.34 6.11
CA VAL A 171 -6.66 5.32 6.23
C VAL A 171 -6.74 4.61 7.58
N MET A 172 -6.83 5.37 8.68
CA MET A 172 -6.90 4.79 10.01
C MET A 172 -8.18 3.98 10.22
N THR A 173 -9.31 4.42 9.66
CA THR A 173 -10.58 3.68 9.70
C THR A 173 -10.46 2.34 8.97
N ALA A 174 -9.84 2.32 7.79
CA ALA A 174 -9.63 1.09 7.03
C ALA A 174 -8.69 0.12 7.76
N LEU A 175 -7.58 0.62 8.32
CA LEU A 175 -6.64 -0.19 9.09
C LEU A 175 -7.28 -0.76 10.35
N GLU A 176 -8.04 0.03 11.09
CA GLU A 176 -8.74 -0.42 12.29
C GLU A 176 -9.80 -1.49 11.96
N THR A 177 -10.59 -1.27 10.90
CA THR A 177 -11.58 -2.25 10.43
C THR A 177 -10.90 -3.56 10.04
N ALA A 178 -9.82 -3.48 9.27
CA ALA A 178 -9.03 -4.63 8.86
C ALA A 178 -8.43 -5.37 10.07
N ARG A 179 -7.80 -4.65 11.01
CA ARG A 179 -7.22 -5.21 12.25
C ARG A 179 -8.26 -5.93 13.09
N LYS A 180 -9.41 -5.30 13.34
CA LYS A 180 -10.52 -5.87 14.13
C LYS A 180 -11.07 -7.12 13.46
N SER A 181 -11.13 -7.16 12.13
CA SER A 181 -11.56 -8.36 11.40
C SER A 181 -10.65 -9.57 11.62
N ALA A 182 -9.36 -9.35 11.92
CA ALA A 182 -8.38 -10.39 12.21
C ALA A 182 -8.24 -10.72 13.70
N GLY A 183 -9.01 -10.06 14.58
CA GLY A 183 -8.96 -10.29 16.03
C GLY A 183 -7.68 -9.79 16.73
N ILE A 184 -6.83 -9.03 16.05
CA ILE A 184 -5.64 -8.40 16.66
C ILE A 184 -6.11 -7.28 17.59
N ARG A 185 -5.69 -7.33 18.86
CA ARG A 185 -6.03 -6.33 19.89
C ARG A 185 -4.79 -5.58 20.34
N PHE A 186 -4.93 -4.28 20.53
CA PHE A 186 -3.91 -3.43 21.15
C PHE A 186 -4.32 -3.05 22.58
N ALA A 187 -3.35 -2.64 23.38
CA ALA A 187 -3.60 -2.24 24.77
C ALA A 187 -4.62 -1.09 24.90
N VAL A 188 -4.72 -0.24 23.88
CA VAL A 188 -5.68 0.89 23.83
C VAL A 188 -7.12 0.48 23.50
N ASP A 189 -7.36 -0.78 23.10
CA ASP A 189 -8.73 -1.29 22.89
C ASP A 189 -9.38 -1.82 24.18
N ALA A 190 -8.63 -1.87 25.28
CA ALA A 190 -9.03 -2.45 26.57
C ALA A 190 -9.78 -1.45 27.47
#